data_AF-A0A1I2URB4-F1
#
_entry.id   AF-A0A1I2URB4-F1
#
_cell.length_a   1.000
_cell.length_b   1.000
_cell.length_c   1.000
_cell.angle_alpha   90.00
_cell.angle_beta   90.00
_cell.angle_gamma   90.00
#
_symmetry.space_group_name_H-M   'P 1'
#
loop_
_entity.id
_entity.type
_entity.pdbx_description
1 polymer ?
#
loop_
_entity_poly.entity_id
_entity_poly.type
_entity_poly.pdbx_seq_one_letter_code
_entity_poly.pdbx_strand_id
1 'polypeptide(L)' 'MFDTIPLSRMTKKCSTLLILAVSLSMNNAYAENHMIGADEFLASCSSCHGISGKGDGPIAQ' A
#
# COMPACT_ATOMS: atom_id res chain seq x y z
N MET A 1 46.27 13.44 16.99
CA MET A 1 45.43 14.65 17.07
C MET A 1 44.02 14.22 16.70
N PHE A 2 43.20 13.89 17.69
CA PHE A 2 41.80 13.51 17.47
C PHE A 2 40.98 14.78 17.61
N ASP A 3 40.59 15.36 16.49
CA ASP A 3 39.74 16.55 16.50
C ASP A 3 38.38 16.18 17.09
N THR A 4 38.07 16.73 18.27
CA THR A 4 36.79 16.54 18.93
C THR A 4 35.71 17.25 18.12
N ILE A 5 34.85 16.47 17.46
CA ILE A 5 33.74 17.00 16.68
C ILE A 5 32.73 17.65 17.65
N PRO A 6 32.32 18.92 17.43
CA PRO A 6 31.38 19.58 18.33
C PRO A 6 30.00 18.88 18.30
N LEU A 7 29.39 18.71 19.48
CA LEU A 7 28.13 17.98 19.67
C LEU A 7 27.00 18.48 18.76
N SER A 8 26.95 19.80 18.50
CA SER A 8 25.98 20.43 17.58
C SER A 8 26.15 20.05 16.11
N ARG A 9 27.37 19.65 15.72
CA ARG A 9 27.69 19.15 14.36
C ARG A 9 27.36 17.67 14.25
N MET A 10 27.45 16.92 15.35
CA MET A 10 26.98 15.52 15.42
C MET A 10 25.45 15.43 15.39
N THR A 11 24.73 16.24 16.17
CA THR A 11 23.26 16.22 16.19
C THR A 11 22.65 16.60 14.84
N LYS A 12 23.21 17.60 14.14
CA LYS A 12 22.78 17.96 12.78
C LYS A 12 22.97 16.80 11.80
N LYS A 13 24.15 16.14 11.83
CA LYS A 13 24.44 14.99 10.96
C LYS A 13 23.49 13.83 11.20
N CYS A 14 23.28 13.44 12.46
CA CYS A 14 22.32 12.39 12.80
C CYS A 14 20.89 12.73 12.35
N SER A 15 20.46 13.98 12.56
CA SER A 15 19.12 14.42 12.17
C SER A 15 18.91 14.37 10.65
N THR A 16 19.88 14.86 9.88
CA THR A 16 19.84 14.75 8.40
C THR A 16 19.86 13.31 7.91
N LEU A 17 20.61 12.43 8.59
CA LEU A 17 20.72 11.01 8.22
C LEU A 17 19.40 10.27 8.50
N LEU A 18 18.74 10.59 9.62
CA LEU A 18 17.42 10.05 9.98
C LEU A 18 16.34 10.47 8.98
N ILE A 19 16.30 11.76 8.61
CA ILE A 19 15.31 12.27 7.64
C ILE A 19 15.47 11.56 6.29
N LEU A 20 16.70 11.42 5.80
CA LEU A 20 16.98 10.74 4.53
C LEU A 20 16.54 9.27 4.55
N ALA A 21 16.82 8.55 5.64
CA ALA A 21 16.42 7.16 5.81
C ALA A 21 14.89 6.97 5.79
N VAL A 22 14.16 7.85 6.47
CA VAL A 22 12.69 7.83 6.48
C VAL A 22 12.12 8.10 5.09
N SER A 23 12.62 9.13 4.38
CA SER A 23 12.13 9.46 3.03
C SER A 23 12.31 8.33 2.03
N LEU A 24 13.39 7.55 2.13
CA LEU A 24 13.62 6.40 1.25
C LEU A 24 12.70 5.21 1.54
N SER A 25 12.15 5.14 2.76
CA SER A 25 11.29 4.05 3.23
C SER A 25 9.82 4.15 2.75
N MET A 26 9.43 5.26 2.11
CA MET A 26 8.02 5.60 1.85
C MET A 26 7.42 5.01 0.55
N ASN A 27 8.14 4.18 -0.20
CA ASN A 27 7.66 3.63 -1.48
C ASN A 27 7.13 2.19 -1.36
N ASN A 28 6.09 1.98 -0.56
CA ASN A 28 5.34 0.71 -0.56
C ASN A 28 4.15 0.81 -1.52
N ALA A 29 4.39 0.66 -2.81
CA ALA A 29 3.34 0.41 -3.79
C ALA A 29 3.02 -1.10 -3.77
N TYR A 30 2.04 -1.51 -2.95
CA TYR A 30 1.54 -2.87 -2.98
C TYR A 30 0.62 -3.02 -4.19
N ALA A 31 1.01 -3.84 -5.17
CA ALA A 31 0.08 -4.25 -6.22
C ALA A 31 -0.97 -5.15 -5.59
N GLU A 32 -2.22 -4.69 -5.57
CA GLU A 32 -3.36 -5.52 -5.19
C GLU A 32 -3.46 -6.74 -6.12
N ASN A 33 -3.89 -7.88 -5.57
CA ASN A 33 -4.09 -9.09 -6.37
C ASN A 33 -5.19 -8.79 -7.41
N HIS A 34 -4.88 -9.00 -8.69
CA HIS A 34 -5.76 -8.73 -9.83
C HIS A 34 -7.16 -9.36 -9.69
N MET A 35 -7.30 -10.41 -8.87
CA MET A 35 -8.54 -11.17 -8.72
C MET A 35 -9.50 -10.66 -7.65
N ILE A 36 -9.11 -9.69 -6.81
CA ILE A 36 -9.95 -9.21 -5.69
C ILE A 36 -11.34 -8.76 -6.18
N GLY A 37 -11.39 -8.05 -7.31
CA GLY A 37 -12.67 -7.61 -7.88
C GLY A 37 -13.53 -8.76 -8.40
N ALA A 38 -12.92 -9.81 -8.96
CA ALA A 38 -13.64 -10.99 -9.45
C ALA A 38 -14.22 -11.80 -8.29
N ASP A 39 -13.44 -12.00 -7.23
CA ASP A 39 -13.87 -12.71 -6.03
C ASP A 39 -15.01 -11.97 -5.34
N GLU A 40 -14.90 -10.65 -5.19
CA GLU A 40 -15.96 -9.81 -4.63
C GLU A 40 -17.23 -9.84 -5.48
N PHE A 41 -17.09 -9.77 -6.81
CA PHE A 41 -18.23 -9.87 -7.71
C PHE A 41 -18.96 -11.21 -7.56
N LEU A 42 -18.22 -12.32 -7.46
CA LEU A 42 -18.80 -13.64 -7.25
C LEU A 42 -19.50 -13.74 -5.89
N ALA A 43 -18.90 -13.20 -4.82
CA ALA A 43 -19.43 -13.28 -3.47
C ALA A 43 -20.69 -12.42 -3.26
N SER A 44 -20.69 -11.20 -3.81
CA SER A 44 -21.66 -10.16 -3.44
C SER A 44 -22.65 -9.81 -4.55
N CYS A 45 -22.27 -9.98 -5.82
CA CYS A 45 -23.02 -9.44 -6.95
C CYS A 45 -23.68 -10.54 -7.82
N SER A 46 -23.04 -11.70 -7.92
CA SER A 46 -23.44 -12.76 -8.86
C SER A 46 -24.81 -13.38 -8.58
N SER A 47 -25.33 -13.25 -7.36
CA SER A 47 -26.66 -13.72 -6.98
C SER A 47 -27.77 -13.02 -7.76
N CYS A 48 -27.65 -11.71 -7.99
CA CYS A 48 -28.58 -10.92 -8.82
C CYS A 48 -28.08 -10.77 -10.26
N HIS A 49 -26.79 -10.51 -10.44
CA HIS A 49 -26.25 -10.16 -11.76
C HIS A 49 -25.81 -11.37 -12.59
N GLY A 50 -25.81 -12.58 -12.03
CA GLY A 50 -25.32 -13.79 -12.69
C GLY A 50 -23.79 -13.80 -12.84
N ILE A 51 -23.21 -14.98 -13.13
CA ILE A 51 -21.75 -15.16 -13.25
C ILE A 51 -21.17 -14.27 -14.36
N SER A 52 -21.97 -14.00 -15.40
CA SER A 52 -21.57 -13.15 -16.54
C SER A 52 -21.95 -11.67 -16.40
N GLY A 53 -22.61 -11.27 -15.31
CA GLY A 53 -23.02 -9.88 -15.06
C GLY A 53 -24.22 -9.40 -15.89
N LYS A 54 -25.03 -10.31 -16.45
CA LYS A 54 -26.15 -9.99 -17.34
C LYS A 54 -27.47 -9.75 -16.63
N GLY A 55 -27.52 -9.84 -15.30
CA GLY A 55 -28.80 -9.76 -14.57
C GLY A 55 -29.58 -11.07 -14.57
N ASP A 56 -28.91 -12.19 -14.86
CA ASP A 56 -29.48 -13.53 -14.94
C ASP A 56 -29.16 -14.38 -13.70
N GLY A 57 -28.96 -13.72 -12.55
CA GLY A 57 -28.66 -14.39 -11.29
C GLY A 57 -29.85 -15.18 -10.74
N PRO A 58 -29.61 -16.21 -9.90
CA PRO A 58 -30.66 -17.08 -9.36
C PRO A 58 -31.74 -16.35 -8.54
N ILE A 59 -31.48 -15.13 -8.08
CA ILE A 59 -32.47 -14.31 -7.36
C ILE A 59 -32.96 -13.10 -8.17
N ALA A 60 -32.56 -12.97 -9.43
CA ALA A 60 -33.17 -12.02 -10.36
C ALA A 60 -34.57 -12.50 -10.71
N GLN A 61 -35.60 -11.75 -10.28
CA GLN A 61 -37.02 -12.02 -10.53
C GLN A 61 -37.52 -11.19 -11.71
#